data_AF-Q0AKC6-F1
#
_entry.id   AF-Q0AKC6-F1
#
_cell.length_a   1.000
_cell.length_b   1.000
_cell.length_c   1.000
_cell.angle_alpha   90.00
_cell.angle_beta   90.00
_cell.angle_gamma   90.00
#
_symmetry.space_group_name_H-M   'P 1'
#
loop_
_entity.id
_entity.type
_entity.pdbx_description
1 polymer ?
#
loop_
_entity_poly.entity_id
_entity_poly.type
_entity_poly.pdbx_seq_one_letter_code
_entity_poly.pdbx_strand_id
1 'polypeptide(L)'
;MTCRKILSAVTLASTLCLAGFAGAQAPNSMLARYGNEFRTLHTLPLRIGADDSLTAAGPTDRSAVFNDVPFDISLAAFIADDQAIMVHAEQVADGSGAANYTRYELSEWPIPGFRLKPLDCLEVSAEIVNSEHDLAWLREHGFNQAGVIWIEQYFLSDDSFNNEVVISLLVRGSDCDAEPASRFAELRSALQVHPHHD
;
A
#
# COMPACT_ATOMS: atom_id res chain seq x y z
N MET A 1 -24.97 73.19 9.67
CA MET A 1 -25.99 72.64 10.61
C MET A 1 -26.63 71.43 9.96
N THR A 2 -26.62 70.30 10.68
CA THR A 2 -27.37 69.04 10.48
C THR A 2 -27.34 68.37 9.10
N CYS A 3 -26.76 67.16 9.01
CA CYS A 3 -27.54 65.91 9.15
C CYS A 3 -26.64 64.66 9.20
N ARG A 4 -27.01 63.72 10.08
CA ARG A 4 -26.43 62.39 10.33
C ARG A 4 -26.58 61.43 9.13
N LYS A 5 -25.73 60.40 9.02
CA LYS A 5 -26.08 59.00 9.38
C LYS A 5 -24.93 58.01 9.15
N ILE A 6 -24.92 57.02 10.05
CA ILE A 6 -24.04 55.86 10.23
C ILE A 6 -24.57 54.68 9.39
N LEU A 7 -23.67 53.85 8.83
CA LEU A 7 -23.85 52.42 8.50
C LEU A 7 -22.44 51.83 8.26
N SER A 8 -21.82 51.10 9.18
CA SER A 8 -21.97 49.66 9.52
C SER A 8 -21.82 48.67 8.35
N ALA A 9 -20.62 48.09 8.29
CA ALA A 9 -20.25 46.66 8.14
C ALA A 9 -21.04 45.76 7.17
N VAL A 10 -20.31 45.13 6.23
CA VAL A 10 -20.35 43.68 6.01
C VAL A 10 -18.98 43.21 5.51
N THR A 11 -18.28 42.43 6.34
CA THR A 11 -17.10 41.65 5.98
C THR A 11 -17.59 40.36 5.30
N LEU A 12 -17.39 40.21 3.99
CA LEU A 12 -17.62 38.92 3.33
C LEU A 12 -16.43 38.00 3.64
N ALA A 13 -16.60 37.14 4.64
CA ALA A 13 -15.76 35.95 4.80
C ALA A 13 -16.08 35.00 3.64
N SER A 14 -15.11 34.85 2.73
CA SER A 14 -15.17 33.84 1.66
C SER A 14 -14.80 32.49 2.28
N THR A 15 -15.81 31.72 2.66
CA THR A 15 -15.65 30.31 3.04
C THR A 15 -15.27 29.53 1.79
N LEU A 16 -13.97 29.28 1.61
CA LEU A 16 -13.48 28.31 0.63
C LEU A 16 -13.90 26.92 1.15
N CYS A 17 -15.00 26.39 0.61
CA CYS A 17 -15.29 24.96 0.71
C CYS A 17 -14.20 24.22 -0.08
N LEU A 18 -13.16 23.76 0.63
CA LEU A 18 -12.31 22.67 0.16
C LEU A 18 -13.19 21.41 0.13
N ALA A 19 -13.90 21.23 -0.98
CA ALA A 19 -14.43 19.92 -1.34
C ALA A 19 -13.22 19.02 -1.52
N GLY A 20 -12.99 18.12 -0.54
CA GLY A 20 -12.01 17.06 -0.68
C GLY A 20 -12.33 16.29 -1.95
N PHE A 21 -11.41 16.29 -2.90
CA PHE A 21 -11.47 15.42 -4.06
C PHE A 21 -11.39 13.98 -3.56
N ALA A 22 -12.54 13.35 -3.34
CA ALA A 22 -12.63 11.90 -3.40
C ALA A 22 -12.36 11.54 -4.87
N GLY A 23 -11.12 11.17 -5.19
CA GLY A 23 -10.78 10.67 -6.51
C GLY A 23 -11.72 9.51 -6.85
N ALA A 24 -12.36 9.57 -8.02
CA ALA A 24 -13.17 8.47 -8.49
C ALA A 24 -12.27 7.23 -8.63
N GLN A 25 -12.55 6.20 -7.85
CA GLN A 25 -11.82 4.94 -7.88
C GLN A 25 -12.09 4.23 -9.21
N ALA A 26 -11.07 3.61 -9.81
CA ALA A 26 -11.22 2.94 -11.09
C ALA A 26 -12.20 1.77 -10.97
N PRO A 27 -13.00 1.46 -12.01
CA PRO A 27 -14.04 0.43 -11.95
C PRO A 27 -13.52 -0.99 -11.67
N ASN A 28 -12.22 -1.23 -11.80
CA ASN A 28 -11.57 -2.53 -11.56
C ASN A 28 -10.62 -2.50 -10.35
N SER A 29 -10.71 -1.48 -9.50
CA SER A 29 -9.84 -1.39 -8.33
C SER A 29 -10.19 -2.48 -7.32
N MET A 30 -9.17 -3.14 -6.80
CA MET A 30 -9.20 -4.22 -5.83
C MET A 30 -8.89 -3.74 -4.41
N LEU A 31 -8.46 -2.48 -4.23
CA LEU A 31 -8.24 -1.84 -2.93
C LEU A 31 -8.99 -0.51 -2.84
N ALA A 32 -9.81 -0.32 -1.80
CA ALA A 32 -10.40 0.97 -1.45
C ALA A 32 -9.78 1.56 -0.18
N ARG A 33 -9.64 2.88 -0.12
CA ARG A 33 -9.12 3.60 1.06
C ARG A 33 -10.23 4.18 1.91
N TYR A 34 -10.14 3.96 3.23
CA TYR A 34 -11.02 4.52 4.26
C TYR A 34 -10.18 5.13 5.38
N GLY A 35 -9.82 6.42 5.25
CA GLY A 35 -8.94 7.08 6.23
C GLY A 35 -7.51 6.54 6.17
N ASN A 36 -7.02 5.96 7.27
CA ASN A 36 -5.71 5.27 7.37
C ASN A 36 -5.85 3.73 7.27
N GLU A 37 -6.88 3.26 6.56
CA GLU A 37 -7.16 1.85 6.33
C GLU A 37 -7.39 1.60 4.82
N PHE A 38 -6.98 0.43 4.36
CA PHE A 38 -7.34 -0.13 3.06
C PHE A 38 -8.26 -1.35 3.23
N ARG A 39 -9.18 -1.51 2.29
CA ARG A 39 -10.05 -2.69 2.19
C ARG A 39 -9.83 -3.35 0.85
N THR A 40 -9.62 -4.66 0.87
CA THR A 40 -9.65 -5.45 -0.36
C THR A 40 -11.11 -5.62 -0.82
N LEU A 41 -11.31 -5.60 -2.14
CA LEU A 41 -12.62 -5.61 -2.79
C LEU A 41 -12.91 -6.92 -3.56
N HIS A 42 -11.95 -7.85 -3.60
CA HIS A 42 -12.10 -9.17 -4.24
C HIS A 42 -12.35 -10.29 -3.20
N THR A 43 -12.17 -11.56 -3.60
CA THR A 43 -12.51 -12.77 -2.83
C THR A 43 -11.75 -13.00 -1.53
N LEU A 44 -10.76 -12.16 -1.20
CA LEU A 44 -9.99 -12.22 0.04
C LEU A 44 -10.28 -10.96 0.88
N PRO A 45 -11.42 -10.88 1.60
CA PRO A 45 -11.87 -9.66 2.25
C PRO A 45 -11.05 -9.36 3.52
N LEU A 46 -10.20 -8.34 3.45
CA LEU A 46 -9.31 -7.87 4.51
C LEU A 46 -9.43 -6.37 4.71
N ARG A 47 -9.47 -5.96 5.98
CA ARG A 47 -9.24 -4.58 6.44
C ARG A 47 -7.81 -4.51 6.91
N ILE A 48 -7.06 -3.57 6.36
CA ILE A 48 -5.62 -3.44 6.57
C ILE A 48 -5.37 -1.98 6.98
N GLY A 49 -5.00 -1.76 8.23
CA GLY A 49 -4.72 -0.44 8.78
C GLY A 49 -3.31 -0.37 9.35
N ALA A 50 -2.77 0.83 9.44
CA ALA A 50 -1.53 1.09 10.17
C ALA A 50 -1.76 2.11 11.29
N ASP A 51 -0.89 2.10 12.29
CA ASP A 51 -0.86 3.15 13.30
C ASP A 51 -0.44 4.52 12.70
N ASP A 52 -0.53 5.56 13.52
CA ASP A 52 -0.28 6.95 13.10
C ASP A 52 1.21 7.26 12.82
N SER A 53 2.12 6.29 13.00
CA SER A 53 3.53 6.45 12.62
C SER A 53 3.76 6.35 11.11
N LEU A 54 2.77 5.83 10.37
CA LEU A 54 2.82 5.66 8.92
C LEU A 54 1.67 6.42 8.24
N THR A 55 1.98 7.09 7.14
CA THR A 55 0.98 7.81 6.33
C THR A 55 0.46 6.92 5.21
N ALA A 56 -0.86 6.69 5.15
CA ALA A 56 -1.46 6.00 4.02
C ALA A 56 -1.36 6.81 2.71
N ALA A 57 -0.84 6.15 1.68
CA ALA A 57 -0.87 6.56 0.28
C ALA A 57 -1.94 5.73 -0.46
N GLY A 58 -2.87 6.41 -1.13
CA GLY A 58 -4.08 5.80 -1.70
C GLY A 58 -3.81 4.83 -2.85
N PRO A 59 -4.79 4.01 -3.25
CA PRO A 59 -4.56 2.98 -4.25
C PRO A 59 -4.22 3.55 -5.64
N THR A 60 -3.39 2.82 -6.38
CA THR A 60 -3.19 2.93 -7.83
C THR A 60 -3.44 1.55 -8.46
N ASP A 61 -3.90 1.53 -9.71
CA ASP A 61 -4.28 0.30 -10.40
C ASP A 61 -3.46 0.13 -11.68
N ARG A 62 -3.05 -1.10 -11.99
CA ARG A 62 -2.37 -1.44 -13.24
C ARG A 62 -2.63 -2.88 -13.67
N SER A 63 -2.40 -3.16 -14.95
CA SER A 63 -2.23 -4.52 -15.44
C SER A 63 -0.76 -4.75 -15.81
N ALA A 64 -0.24 -5.94 -15.54
CA ALA A 64 1.13 -6.31 -15.89
C ALA A 64 1.24 -7.80 -16.23
N VAL A 65 2.35 -8.17 -16.88
CA VAL A 65 2.63 -9.57 -17.21
C VAL A 65 3.91 -9.97 -16.50
N PHE A 66 3.82 -11.01 -15.66
CA PHE A 66 4.96 -11.59 -14.96
C PHE A 66 5.12 -13.04 -15.41
N ASN A 67 6.28 -13.38 -15.98
CA ASN A 67 6.55 -14.73 -16.51
C ASN A 67 5.44 -15.24 -17.44
N ASP A 68 5.03 -14.40 -18.40
CA ASP A 68 3.93 -14.65 -19.35
C ASP A 68 2.53 -14.80 -18.74
N VAL A 69 2.36 -14.56 -17.44
CA VAL A 69 1.07 -14.58 -16.76
C VAL A 69 0.56 -13.15 -16.55
N PRO A 70 -0.66 -12.80 -17.00
CA PRO A 70 -1.25 -11.49 -16.80
C PRO A 70 -1.86 -11.35 -15.39
N PHE A 71 -1.57 -10.22 -14.75
CA PHE A 71 -2.10 -9.82 -13.46
C PHE A 71 -2.78 -8.45 -13.58
N ASP A 72 -3.94 -8.32 -12.95
CA ASP A 72 -4.52 -7.04 -12.57
C ASP A 72 -4.16 -6.75 -11.11
N ILE A 73 -3.72 -5.55 -10.81
CA ILE A 73 -3.05 -5.20 -9.54
C ILE A 73 -3.58 -3.87 -9.05
N SER A 74 -4.02 -3.84 -7.80
CA SER A 74 -4.16 -2.61 -7.02
C SER A 74 -3.07 -2.54 -5.97
N LEU A 75 -2.36 -1.42 -5.92
CA LEU A 75 -1.29 -1.14 -4.98
C LEU A 75 -1.70 0.03 -4.09
N ALA A 76 -1.55 -0.12 -2.77
CA ALA A 76 -1.54 0.98 -1.82
C ALA A 76 -0.36 0.83 -0.84
N ALA A 77 -0.07 1.85 -0.03
CA ALA A 77 1.00 1.73 0.95
C ALA A 77 0.79 2.58 2.21
N PHE A 78 1.45 2.17 3.29
CA PHE A 78 1.68 2.98 4.49
C PHE A 78 3.16 3.38 4.51
N ILE A 79 3.46 4.68 4.57
CA ILE A 79 4.79 5.22 4.30
C ILE A 79 5.31 6.05 5.48
N ALA A 80 6.59 5.84 5.81
CA ALA A 80 7.43 6.75 6.58
C ALA A 80 8.74 7.03 5.80
N ASP A 81 9.61 7.88 6.35
CA ASP A 81 10.80 8.38 5.64
C ASP A 81 11.76 7.27 5.16
N ASP A 82 11.90 6.19 5.92
CA ASP A 82 12.89 5.13 5.67
C ASP A 82 12.30 3.71 5.69
N GLN A 83 10.98 3.60 5.75
CA GLN A 83 10.29 2.33 5.73
C GLN A 83 8.89 2.47 5.12
N ALA A 84 8.37 1.38 4.58
CA ALA A 84 7.03 1.33 4.03
C ALA A 84 6.41 -0.06 4.21
N ILE A 85 5.09 -0.10 4.22
CA ILE A 85 4.28 -1.32 4.09
C ILE A 85 3.51 -1.19 2.79
N MET A 86 3.85 -1.98 1.78
CA MET A 86 3.06 -2.09 0.56
C MET A 86 1.96 -3.12 0.76
N VAL A 87 0.80 -2.81 0.21
CA VAL A 87 -0.34 -3.71 0.12
C VAL A 87 -0.70 -3.84 -1.34
N HIS A 88 -0.54 -5.04 -1.88
CA HIS A 88 -1.07 -5.40 -3.18
C HIS A 88 -2.32 -6.26 -3.00
N ALA A 89 -3.33 -5.98 -3.80
CA ALA A 89 -4.45 -6.85 -4.05
C ALA A 89 -4.40 -7.20 -5.53
N GLU A 90 -4.24 -8.47 -5.87
CA GLU A 90 -3.96 -8.89 -7.25
C GLU A 90 -4.90 -10.01 -7.70
N GLN A 91 -5.14 -10.03 -9.00
CA GLN A 91 -5.92 -11.07 -9.68
C GLN A 91 -5.14 -11.60 -10.88
N VAL A 92 -5.01 -12.93 -10.96
CA VAL A 92 -4.50 -13.65 -12.14
C VAL A 92 -5.57 -13.60 -13.23
N ALA A 93 -5.35 -12.80 -14.27
CA ALA A 93 -6.39 -12.48 -15.24
C ALA A 93 -6.72 -13.64 -16.21
N ASP A 94 -5.81 -14.60 -16.39
CA ASP A 94 -6.03 -15.77 -17.25
C ASP A 94 -6.60 -17.00 -16.50
N GLY A 95 -6.79 -16.89 -15.18
CA GLY A 95 -7.35 -17.96 -14.35
C GLY A 95 -6.42 -19.18 -14.16
N SER A 96 -5.13 -19.06 -14.48
CA SER A 96 -4.16 -20.17 -14.44
C SER A 96 -3.83 -20.68 -13.04
N GLY A 97 -4.17 -19.95 -11.99
CA GLY A 97 -3.79 -20.27 -10.61
C GLY A 97 -2.32 -19.98 -10.30
N ALA A 98 -1.73 -18.99 -10.99
CA ALA A 98 -0.30 -18.68 -10.89
C ALA A 98 0.14 -18.10 -9.53
N ALA A 99 -0.79 -17.52 -8.75
CA ALA A 99 -0.50 -16.99 -7.42
C ALA A 99 -0.41 -18.11 -6.36
N ASN A 100 0.37 -19.16 -6.65
CA ASN A 100 0.54 -20.33 -5.79
C ASN A 100 1.87 -20.27 -5.03
N TYR A 101 1.75 -19.96 -3.75
CA TYR A 101 2.88 -19.79 -2.83
C TYR A 101 3.06 -20.95 -1.85
N THR A 102 2.45 -22.11 -2.11
CA THR A 102 2.49 -23.26 -1.19
C THR A 102 3.88 -23.79 -0.86
N ARG A 103 4.89 -23.43 -1.66
CA ARG A 103 6.32 -23.69 -1.40
C ARG A 103 6.88 -22.96 -0.17
N TYR A 104 6.25 -21.86 0.25
CA TYR A 104 6.65 -21.06 1.40
C TYR A 104 5.96 -21.52 2.68
N GLU A 105 6.63 -21.31 3.81
CA GLU A 105 6.11 -21.68 5.13
C GLU A 105 4.87 -20.85 5.49
N LEU A 106 3.95 -21.46 6.23
CA LEU A 106 2.82 -20.73 6.82
C LEU A 106 3.34 -19.77 7.89
N SER A 107 2.76 -18.58 7.91
CA SER A 107 2.98 -17.58 8.94
C SER A 107 1.70 -17.36 9.75
N GLU A 108 1.87 -17.14 11.05
CA GLU A 108 0.79 -16.68 11.93
C GLU A 108 0.58 -15.16 11.83
N TRP A 109 1.49 -14.44 11.16
CA TRP A 109 1.42 -13.01 10.91
C TRP A 109 1.17 -12.74 9.41
N PRO A 110 0.40 -11.69 9.04
CA PRO A 110 -0.33 -10.76 9.91
C PRO A 110 -1.58 -11.37 10.57
N ILE A 111 -2.12 -12.43 9.96
CA ILE A 111 -3.13 -13.33 10.52
C ILE A 111 -2.85 -14.76 10.00
N PRO A 112 -3.43 -15.81 10.60
CA PRO A 112 -3.25 -17.17 10.11
C PRO A 112 -3.66 -17.34 8.64
N GLY A 113 -2.85 -18.09 7.88
CA GLY A 113 -3.11 -18.44 6.47
C GLY A 113 -2.17 -17.76 5.49
N PHE A 114 -1.48 -16.67 5.90
CA PHE A 114 -0.42 -16.07 5.10
C PHE A 114 0.80 -17.00 4.99
N ARG A 115 1.59 -16.80 3.95
CA ARG A 115 2.85 -17.50 3.71
C ARG A 115 4.00 -16.52 3.61
N LEU A 116 5.12 -16.85 4.25
CA LEU A 116 6.29 -15.96 4.36
C LEU A 116 7.35 -16.33 3.32
N LYS A 117 7.70 -15.38 2.46
CA LYS A 117 8.93 -15.46 1.66
C LYS A 117 10.15 -15.28 2.56
N PRO A 118 11.25 -16.02 2.36
CA PRO A 118 12.52 -15.68 2.99
C PRO A 118 12.88 -14.21 2.74
N LEU A 119 13.37 -13.55 3.79
CA LEU A 119 13.84 -12.17 3.74
C LEU A 119 14.86 -11.99 2.61
N ASP A 120 14.76 -10.86 1.91
CA ASP A 120 15.63 -10.52 0.79
C ASP A 120 16.24 -9.13 0.97
N CYS A 121 17.42 -8.92 0.39
CA CYS A 121 18.13 -7.64 0.39
C CYS A 121 18.58 -7.31 -1.02
N LEU A 122 18.22 -6.13 -1.49
CA LEU A 122 18.40 -5.71 -2.88
C LEU A 122 19.10 -4.35 -2.93
N GLU A 123 20.03 -4.18 -3.85
CA GLU A 123 20.57 -2.88 -4.23
C GLU A 123 19.77 -2.34 -5.42
N VAL A 124 18.98 -1.29 -5.17
CA VAL A 124 18.05 -0.71 -6.13
C VAL A 124 18.66 0.58 -6.68
N SER A 125 18.95 0.60 -7.99
CA SER A 125 19.45 1.79 -8.64
C SER A 125 18.34 2.81 -8.89
N ALA A 126 18.69 4.08 -9.07
CA ALA A 126 17.73 5.11 -9.47
C ALA A 126 17.08 4.81 -10.84
N GLU A 127 17.78 4.08 -11.73
CA GLU A 127 17.21 3.63 -13.00
C GLU A 127 16.09 2.61 -12.76
N ILE A 128 16.31 1.61 -11.89
CA ILE A 128 15.29 0.62 -11.51
C ILE A 128 14.08 1.30 -10.87
N VAL A 129 14.30 2.26 -9.96
CA VAL A 129 13.20 3.03 -9.35
C VAL A 129 12.35 3.75 -10.40
N ASN A 130 12.96 4.22 -11.50
CA ASN A 130 12.24 4.93 -12.55
C ASN A 130 11.56 4.01 -13.57
N SER A 131 12.08 2.80 -13.79
CA SER A 131 11.52 1.85 -14.76
C SER A 131 10.40 1.00 -14.17
N GLU A 132 10.45 0.72 -12.87
CA GLU A 132 9.45 -0.10 -12.19
C GLU A 132 8.31 0.74 -11.62
N HIS A 133 7.09 0.45 -12.07
CA HIS A 133 5.90 1.21 -11.70
C HIS A 133 5.73 1.38 -10.18
N ASP A 134 5.84 0.29 -9.42
CA ASP A 134 5.54 0.31 -7.98
C ASP A 134 6.58 1.10 -7.19
N LEU A 135 7.85 1.05 -7.61
CA LEU A 135 8.93 1.82 -7.01
C LEU A 135 8.81 3.30 -7.35
N ALA A 136 8.52 3.62 -8.62
CA ALA A 136 8.26 4.99 -9.05
C ALA A 136 7.10 5.61 -8.26
N TRP A 137 6.01 4.86 -8.12
CA TRP A 137 4.82 5.27 -7.37
C TRP A 137 5.12 5.52 -5.89
N LEU A 138 5.82 4.61 -5.21
CA LEU A 138 6.20 4.80 -3.81
C LEU A 138 7.11 6.03 -3.61
N ARG A 139 8.05 6.28 -4.53
CA ARG A 139 8.90 7.47 -4.50
C ARG A 139 8.09 8.75 -4.61
N GLU A 140 7.12 8.79 -5.51
CA GLU A 140 6.20 9.94 -5.65
C GLU A 140 5.39 10.20 -4.37
N HIS A 141 5.22 9.17 -3.54
CA HIS A 141 4.52 9.24 -2.25
C HIS A 141 5.46 9.35 -1.04
N GLY A 142 6.75 9.67 -1.25
CA GLY A 142 7.67 10.04 -0.18
C GLY A 142 8.61 8.94 0.30
N PHE A 143 8.54 7.72 -0.24
CA PHE A 143 9.48 6.65 0.07
C PHE A 143 10.46 6.44 -1.09
N ASN A 144 11.72 6.92 -0.97
CA ASN A 144 12.74 6.71 -2.00
C ASN A 144 13.55 5.44 -1.74
N GLN A 145 13.45 4.46 -2.64
CA GLN A 145 14.06 3.14 -2.53
C GLN A 145 15.48 3.06 -3.08
N ALA A 146 15.99 4.12 -3.69
CA ALA A 146 17.34 4.09 -4.26
C ALA A 146 18.38 3.77 -3.17
N GLY A 147 19.22 2.78 -3.43
CA GLY A 147 20.18 2.22 -2.47
C GLY A 147 19.76 0.82 -2.00
N VAL A 148 20.16 0.47 -0.78
CA VAL A 148 19.90 -0.86 -0.23
C VAL A 148 18.51 -0.92 0.41
N ILE A 149 17.71 -1.90 0.00
CA ILE A 149 16.38 -2.20 0.54
C ILE A 149 16.34 -3.63 1.03
N TRP A 150 15.88 -3.78 2.26
CA TRP A 150 15.45 -5.06 2.80
C TRP A 150 13.93 -5.21 2.57
N ILE A 151 13.52 -6.38 2.11
CA ILE A 151 12.12 -6.69 1.84
C ILE A 151 11.70 -8.02 2.48
N GLU A 152 10.62 -7.97 3.23
CA GLU A 152 9.92 -9.16 3.75
C GLU A 152 8.52 -9.22 3.18
N GLN A 153 8.10 -10.38 2.64
CA GLN A 153 6.84 -10.49 1.91
C GLN A 153 5.96 -11.62 2.45
N TYR A 154 4.67 -11.30 2.59
CA TYR A 154 3.64 -12.20 3.06
C TYR A 154 2.54 -12.32 2.01
N PHE A 155 2.21 -13.56 1.63
CA PHE A 155 1.23 -13.85 0.60
C PHE A 155 0.02 -14.56 1.20
N LEU A 156 -1.18 -14.06 0.88
CA LEU A 156 -2.43 -14.77 1.07
C LEU A 156 -3.06 -14.99 -0.31
N SER A 157 -3.52 -16.20 -0.59
CA SER A 157 -4.16 -16.54 -1.86
C SER A 157 -5.45 -17.29 -1.62
N ASP A 158 -6.41 -17.17 -2.54
CA ASP A 158 -7.60 -18.02 -2.51
C ASP A 158 -7.30 -19.47 -2.93
N ASP A 159 -8.26 -20.36 -2.74
CA ASP A 159 -8.12 -21.79 -3.04
C ASP A 159 -7.84 -22.07 -4.53
N SER A 160 -8.19 -21.14 -5.41
CA SER A 160 -7.95 -21.23 -6.85
C SER A 160 -6.61 -20.63 -7.29
N PHE A 161 -5.90 -19.97 -6.37
CA PHE A 161 -4.66 -19.21 -6.61
C PHE A 161 -4.82 -18.13 -7.70
N ASN A 162 -6.03 -17.58 -7.85
CA ASN A 162 -6.32 -16.54 -8.84
C ASN A 162 -6.52 -15.17 -8.22
N ASN A 163 -6.68 -15.08 -6.90
CA ASN A 163 -6.70 -13.83 -6.18
C ASN A 163 -5.67 -13.91 -5.07
N GLU A 164 -4.94 -12.82 -4.86
CA GLU A 164 -3.96 -12.71 -3.79
C GLU A 164 -3.96 -11.36 -3.11
N VAL A 165 -3.46 -11.36 -1.88
CA VAL A 165 -3.04 -10.17 -1.16
C VAL A 165 -1.58 -10.34 -0.79
N VAL A 166 -0.76 -9.37 -1.18
CA VAL A 166 0.66 -9.33 -0.81
C VAL A 166 0.88 -8.17 0.15
N ILE A 167 1.46 -8.47 1.31
CA ILE A 167 1.95 -7.46 2.24
C ILE A 167 3.48 -7.50 2.19
N SER A 168 4.07 -6.42 1.70
CA SER A 168 5.53 -6.27 1.65
C SER A 168 6.00 -5.22 2.64
N LEU A 169 6.85 -5.62 3.58
CA LEU A 169 7.54 -4.73 4.50
C LEU A 169 8.85 -4.30 3.85
N LEU A 170 9.10 -3.00 3.77
CA LEU A 170 10.28 -2.41 3.15
C LEU A 170 11.03 -1.57 4.18
N VAL A 171 12.34 -1.79 4.30
CA VAL A 171 13.21 -1.02 5.18
C VAL A 171 14.47 -0.63 4.41
N ARG A 172 14.87 0.65 4.47
CA ARG A 172 16.16 1.08 3.93
C ARG A 172 17.32 0.57 4.79
N GLY A 173 18.32 -0.01 4.15
CA GLY A 173 19.58 -0.43 4.76
C GLY A 173 20.77 0.42 4.33
N SER A 174 21.89 0.26 5.02
CA SER A 174 23.20 0.74 4.55
C SER A 174 23.89 -0.28 3.63
N ASP A 175 23.66 -1.57 3.88
CA ASP A 175 24.28 -2.73 3.25
C ASP A 175 23.39 -3.97 3.48
N CYS A 176 23.76 -5.08 2.84
CA CYS A 176 23.11 -6.37 2.97
C CYS A 176 23.80 -7.30 3.99
N ASP A 177 24.70 -6.78 4.83
CA ASP A 177 25.47 -7.59 5.78
C ASP A 177 24.74 -7.71 7.14
N ALA A 178 23.88 -6.75 7.48
CA ALA A 178 23.13 -6.73 8.73
C ALA A 178 21.63 -6.50 8.51
N GLU A 179 20.83 -7.52 8.79
CA GLU A 179 19.36 -7.43 8.78
C GLU A 179 18.86 -6.37 9.78
N PRO A 180 17.97 -5.45 9.36
CA PRO A 180 17.39 -4.43 10.23
C PRO A 180 16.21 -4.99 11.05
N ALA A 181 16.43 -6.06 11.82
CA ALA A 181 15.38 -6.85 12.47
C ALA A 181 14.44 -6.02 13.38
N SER A 182 14.95 -5.01 14.09
CA SER A 182 14.12 -4.14 14.93
C SER A 182 13.15 -3.29 14.12
N ARG A 183 13.55 -2.85 12.92
CA ARG A 183 12.70 -2.04 12.03
C ARG A 183 11.57 -2.89 11.45
N PHE A 184 11.84 -4.14 11.09
CA PHE A 184 10.77 -5.08 10.73
C PHE A 184 9.82 -5.35 11.89
N ALA A 185 10.33 -5.50 13.11
CA ALA A 185 9.48 -5.68 14.29
C ALA A 185 8.56 -4.46 14.54
N GLU A 186 9.07 -3.24 14.30
CA GLU A 186 8.27 -2.00 14.35
C GLU A 186 7.16 -2.02 13.29
N LEU A 187 7.49 -2.31 12.02
CA LEU A 187 6.49 -2.40 10.95
C LEU A 187 5.42 -3.46 11.23
N ARG A 188 5.82 -4.63 11.73
CA ARG A 188 4.87 -5.71 12.09
C ARG A 188 3.94 -5.31 13.23
N SER A 189 4.43 -4.48 14.16
CA SER A 189 3.64 -3.97 15.29
C SER A 189 2.70 -2.83 14.89
N ALA A 190 3.08 -2.06 13.87
CA ALA A 190 2.29 -0.94 13.35
C ALA A 190 1.11 -1.40 12.49
N LEU A 191 1.20 -2.57 11.84
CA LEU A 191 0.16 -3.08 10.95
C LEU A 191 -0.93 -3.85 11.71
N GLN A 192 -2.18 -3.60 11.35
CA GLN A 192 -3.36 -4.32 11.82
C GLN A 192 -4.09 -4.91 10.61
N VAL A 193 -4.33 -6.22 10.63
CA VAL A 193 -5.05 -6.93 9.57
C VAL A 193 -6.19 -7.72 10.18
N HIS A 194 -7.40 -7.55 9.63
CA HIS A 194 -8.59 -8.25 10.06
C HIS A 194 -9.40 -8.73 8.85
N PRO A 195 -9.95 -9.95 8.86
CA PRO A 195 -11.00 -10.32 7.91
C PRO A 195 -12.18 -9.36 8.00
N HIS A 196 -12.85 -9.09 6.87
CA HIS A 196 -14.14 -8.42 6.87
C HIS A 196 -15.20 -9.22 6.12
N HIS A 197 -16.44 -8.91 6.44
CA HIS A 197 -17.63 -9.49 5.81
C HIS A 197 -18.56 -8.31 5.56
N ASP A 198 -18.16 -7.40 4.68
CA ASP A 198 -19.04 -6.33 4.20
C ASP A 198 -20.25 -6.91 3.45
#